data_AF-A0AA86UFL6-F1
#
_entry.id   AF-A0AA86UFL6-F1
#
_cell.length_a   1.000
_cell.length_b   1.000
_cell.length_c   1.000
_cell.angle_alpha   90.00
_cell.angle_beta   90.00
_cell.angle_gamma   90.00
#
_symmetry.space_group_name_H-M   'P 1'
#
loop_
_entity.id
_entity.type
_entity.pdbx_description
1 polymer ?
#
loop_
_entity_poly.entity_id
_entity_poly.type
_entity_poly.pdbx_seq_one_letter_code
_entity_poly.pdbx_strand_id
1 'polypeptide(L)'
;MNLSDEDFEELYRDDIEDETLEIEDDIQLQSISFVNKLPISKLILSQCCGGITLQRTQSNITNLTIYQCDLSSINGIKQMMQLRELDLSVNNVSDISELSYLTALQKLDLDANRIADISALSKLVKLQVLSVFGNQIRDIQYISNLVNLEILNISNNQIIDISPLRYIKQLRELFMQNNQVVHIESLAYFNLQYLDLSHNFIFDLKPIAHKHFSSYLKMAQKAPTPFQTLFSNKLKSIFKLNYDIYTIQKHSHKQHLQTVNKINRVKSELQKAVKCYTELSQALMVLTQTEDRSFLQ
;
A
#
# COMPACT_ATOMS: atom_id res chain seq x y z
N MET A 1 26.44 21.24 -16.30
CA MET A 1 26.52 22.71 -16.15
C MET A 1 25.54 23.09 -15.06
N ASN A 2 25.94 23.91 -14.09
CA ASN A 2 24.97 24.51 -13.16
C ASN A 2 24.27 25.64 -13.92
N LEU A 3 23.11 25.36 -14.50
CA LEU A 3 22.25 26.37 -15.11
C LEU A 3 21.63 27.21 -13.98
N SER A 4 21.58 28.53 -14.15
CA SER A 4 20.87 29.42 -13.24
C SER A 4 19.36 29.28 -13.44
N ASP A 5 18.54 29.70 -12.46
CA ASP A 5 17.07 29.69 -12.62
C ASP A 5 16.59 30.54 -13.83
N GLU A 6 17.38 31.53 -14.27
CA GLU A 6 17.09 32.32 -15.49
C GLU A 6 17.37 31.53 -16.76
N ASP A 7 18.46 30.75 -16.80
CA ASP A 7 18.78 29.88 -17.93
C ASP A 7 17.71 28.77 -18.07
N PHE A 8 17.18 28.26 -16.95
CA PHE A 8 16.09 27.27 -16.94
C PHE A 8 14.78 27.85 -17.50
N GLU A 9 14.45 29.11 -17.18
CA GLU A 9 13.23 29.72 -17.69
C GLU A 9 13.23 29.84 -19.21
N GLU A 10 14.35 30.30 -19.78
CA GLU A 10 14.47 30.48 -21.24
C GLU A 10 14.52 29.13 -21.97
N LEU A 11 15.18 28.12 -21.39
CA LEU A 11 15.37 26.82 -22.03
C LEU A 11 14.07 26.01 -22.15
N TYR A 12 13.22 26.01 -21.12
CA TYR A 12 12.07 25.10 -21.02
C TYR A 12 10.72 25.76 -21.32
N ARG A 13 10.68 27.06 -21.62
CA ARG A 13 9.42 27.77 -21.88
C ARG A 13 8.66 27.17 -23.06
N ASP A 14 9.37 26.73 -24.08
CA ASP A 14 8.77 26.16 -25.30
C ASP A 14 8.37 24.68 -25.13
N ASP A 15 8.81 24.02 -24.06
CA ASP A 15 8.50 22.62 -23.73
C ASP A 15 7.22 22.47 -22.87
N ILE A 16 6.52 23.57 -22.58
CA ILE A 16 5.29 23.56 -21.79
C ILE A 16 4.10 23.14 -22.65
N GLU A 17 3.50 22.01 -22.31
CA GLU A 17 2.27 21.50 -22.95
C GLU A 17 1.16 21.36 -21.90
N ASP A 18 -0.03 21.92 -22.15
CA ASP A 18 -1.18 21.84 -21.24
C ASP A 18 -0.84 22.17 -19.76
N GLU A 19 -0.11 23.28 -19.54
CA GLU A 19 0.38 23.71 -18.21
C GLU A 19 1.29 22.68 -17.50
N THR A 20 1.80 21.71 -18.24
CA THR A 20 2.72 20.68 -17.77
C THR A 20 4.11 20.97 -18.30
N LEU A 21 5.09 20.93 -17.40
CA LEU A 21 6.49 20.85 -17.77
C LEU A 21 7.05 19.51 -17.31
N GLU A 22 7.65 18.78 -18.25
CA GLU A 22 8.33 17.52 -18.01
C GLU A 22 9.80 17.68 -18.36
N ILE A 23 10.66 17.39 -17.38
CA ILE A 23 12.11 17.44 -17.53
C ILE A 23 12.65 16.05 -17.20
N GLU A 24 13.26 15.45 -18.21
CA GLU A 24 13.93 14.15 -18.12
C GLU A 24 15.44 14.32 -18.37
N ASP A 25 16.21 13.30 -18.01
CA ASP A 25 17.63 13.11 -18.33
C ASP A 25 18.64 14.08 -17.68
N ASP A 26 19.38 13.57 -16.68
CA ASP A 26 20.75 13.95 -16.22
C ASP A 26 21.13 15.45 -16.13
N ILE A 27 20.14 16.34 -16.06
CA ILE A 27 20.35 17.75 -15.78
C ILE A 27 20.74 17.90 -14.32
N GLN A 28 21.84 18.60 -14.08
CA GLN A 28 22.25 19.01 -12.73
C GLN A 28 21.32 20.11 -12.21
N LEU A 29 20.15 19.71 -11.72
CA LEU A 29 19.16 20.60 -11.16
C LEU A 29 19.32 20.70 -9.64
N GLN A 30 19.70 21.89 -9.15
CA GLN A 30 19.89 22.14 -7.71
C GLN A 30 18.63 22.71 -7.04
N SER A 31 17.69 23.23 -7.81
CA SER A 31 16.51 23.94 -7.32
C SER A 31 15.40 23.90 -8.36
N ILE A 32 14.15 23.89 -7.91
CA ILE A 32 12.97 24.07 -8.78
C ILE A 32 12.40 25.49 -8.74
N SER A 33 13.16 26.48 -8.28
CA SER A 33 12.59 27.81 -8.02
C SER A 33 12.16 28.58 -9.28
N PHE A 34 12.73 28.23 -10.44
CA PHE A 34 12.33 28.72 -11.76
C PHE A 34 10.82 28.53 -12.05
N VAL A 35 10.18 27.50 -11.46
CA VAL A 35 8.76 27.20 -11.69
C VAL A 35 7.83 28.33 -11.25
N ASN A 36 8.28 29.22 -10.37
CA ASN A 36 7.52 30.40 -9.96
C ASN A 36 7.31 31.40 -11.11
N LYS A 37 8.12 31.32 -12.16
CA LYS A 37 8.09 32.22 -13.32
C LYS A 37 7.35 31.61 -14.52
N LEU A 38 7.00 30.32 -14.45
CA LEU A 38 6.36 29.60 -15.54
C LEU A 38 4.85 29.45 -15.29
N PRO A 39 4.01 29.53 -16.33
CA PRO A 39 2.56 29.34 -16.21
C PRO A 39 2.20 27.84 -16.17
N ILE A 40 2.77 27.10 -15.21
CA ILE A 40 2.56 25.65 -15.06
C ILE A 40 1.78 25.31 -13.79
N SER A 41 0.94 24.29 -13.89
CA SER A 41 0.22 23.68 -12.77
C SER A 41 0.70 22.26 -12.47
N LYS A 42 1.47 21.66 -13.39
CA LYS A 42 2.09 20.33 -13.23
C LYS A 42 3.58 20.38 -13.57
N LEU A 43 4.40 19.77 -12.71
CA LEU A 43 5.83 19.58 -12.93
C LEU A 43 6.17 18.10 -12.77
N ILE A 44 6.85 17.53 -13.76
CA ILE A 44 7.43 16.19 -13.70
C ILE A 44 8.94 16.33 -13.86
N LEU A 45 9.68 15.84 -12.87
CA LEU A 45 11.12 15.70 -12.91
C LEU A 45 11.44 14.21 -12.80
N SER A 46 12.09 13.65 -13.80
CA SER A 46 12.53 12.25 -13.79
C SER A 46 14.04 12.17 -13.98
N GLN A 47 14.69 11.28 -13.22
CA GLN A 47 16.12 10.94 -13.41
C GLN A 47 17.07 12.16 -13.33
N CYS A 48 16.71 13.19 -12.54
CA CYS A 48 17.54 14.39 -12.39
C CYS A 48 18.67 14.15 -11.40
N CYS A 49 19.87 14.65 -11.69
CA CYS A 49 21.02 14.50 -10.81
C CYS A 49 21.30 15.80 -10.04
N GLY A 50 21.91 15.71 -8.84
CA GLY A 50 22.50 16.88 -8.19
C GLY A 50 21.87 17.39 -6.89
N GLY A 51 20.86 16.68 -6.34
CA GLY A 51 20.29 17.02 -5.04
C GLY A 51 19.41 18.27 -5.10
N ILE A 52 18.18 18.10 -5.58
CA ILE A 52 17.19 19.16 -5.75
C ILE A 52 16.78 19.73 -4.37
N THR A 53 16.64 21.05 -4.30
CA THR A 53 16.00 21.75 -3.17
C THR A 53 14.66 22.36 -3.56
N LEU A 54 13.72 22.38 -2.63
CA LEU A 54 12.35 22.89 -2.84
C LEU A 54 12.13 24.27 -2.21
N GLN A 55 13.21 24.99 -1.87
CA GLN A 55 13.12 26.26 -1.18
C GLN A 55 12.60 27.38 -2.11
N ARG A 56 11.81 28.30 -1.54
CA ARG A 56 11.32 29.52 -2.21
C ARG A 56 10.33 29.25 -3.35
N THR A 57 9.65 28.10 -3.36
CA THR A 57 8.67 27.75 -4.39
C THR A 57 7.27 28.15 -3.94
N GLN A 58 6.82 29.34 -4.36
CA GLN A 58 5.43 29.79 -4.26
C GLN A 58 4.80 29.69 -5.64
N SER A 59 4.37 28.47 -5.98
CA SER A 59 3.85 28.18 -7.31
C SER A 59 2.36 27.81 -7.27
N ASN A 60 1.73 27.92 -8.42
CA ASN A 60 0.38 27.40 -8.66
C ASN A 60 0.40 25.88 -8.94
N ILE A 61 1.52 25.20 -8.65
CA ILE A 61 1.65 23.77 -8.87
C ILE A 61 0.66 23.03 -7.98
N THR A 62 -0.17 22.23 -8.63
CA THR A 62 -1.11 21.32 -7.99
C THR A 62 -0.63 19.87 -8.08
N ASN A 63 0.23 19.56 -9.06
CA ASN A 63 0.76 18.22 -9.29
C ASN A 63 2.29 18.29 -9.40
N LEU A 64 3.00 17.67 -8.46
CA LEU A 64 4.45 17.59 -8.47
C LEU A 64 4.91 16.14 -8.47
N THR A 65 5.69 15.76 -9.47
CA THR A 65 6.41 14.49 -9.53
C THR A 65 7.91 14.76 -9.54
N ILE A 66 8.62 14.16 -8.59
CA ILE A 66 10.09 14.13 -8.54
C ILE A 66 10.47 12.66 -8.36
N TYR A 67 10.77 11.99 -9.47
CA TYR A 67 11.02 10.55 -9.51
C TYR A 67 12.49 10.28 -9.80
N GLN A 68 13.14 9.47 -8.97
CA GLN A 68 14.53 9.04 -9.22
C GLN A 68 15.51 10.22 -9.35
N CYS A 69 15.38 11.23 -8.48
CA CYS A 69 16.21 12.44 -8.54
C CYS A 69 17.19 12.61 -7.36
N ASP A 70 17.49 11.51 -6.66
CA ASP A 70 18.30 11.49 -5.44
C ASP A 70 17.83 12.47 -4.33
N LEU A 71 16.54 12.82 -4.32
CA LEU A 71 15.98 13.78 -3.37
C LEU A 71 16.09 13.22 -1.95
N SER A 72 16.81 13.92 -1.07
CA SER A 72 16.98 13.49 0.33
C SER A 72 16.22 14.35 1.34
N SER A 73 15.81 15.55 0.93
CA SER A 73 15.11 16.51 1.77
C SER A 73 14.00 17.20 0.98
N ILE A 74 12.84 17.33 1.62
CA ILE A 74 11.69 18.06 1.07
C ILE A 74 11.55 19.47 1.67
N ASN A 75 12.62 20.00 2.26
CA ASN A 75 12.58 21.33 2.90
C ASN A 75 12.15 22.42 1.90
N GLY A 76 11.09 23.15 2.26
CA GLY A 76 10.45 24.16 1.41
C GLY A 76 9.10 23.70 0.85
N ILE A 77 8.82 22.39 0.81
CA ILE A 77 7.59 21.86 0.21
C ILE A 77 6.33 22.40 0.90
N LYS A 78 6.41 22.74 2.19
CA LYS A 78 5.29 23.36 2.94
C LYS A 78 4.78 24.67 2.33
N GLN A 79 5.55 25.31 1.45
CA GLN A 79 5.15 26.52 0.71
C GLN A 79 4.19 26.20 -0.45
N MET A 80 4.22 24.97 -0.97
CA MET A 80 3.40 24.50 -2.09
C MET A 80 2.02 24.01 -1.62
N MET A 81 1.32 24.84 -0.84
CA MET A 81 0.03 24.48 -0.20
C MET A 81 -1.11 24.16 -1.18
N GLN A 82 -0.93 24.45 -2.48
CA GLN A 82 -1.87 24.11 -3.53
C GLN A 82 -1.72 22.69 -4.06
N LEU A 83 -0.71 21.93 -3.63
CA LEU A 83 -0.55 20.54 -4.04
C LEU A 83 -1.80 19.70 -3.74
N ARG A 84 -2.20 18.93 -4.75
CA ARG A 84 -3.27 17.93 -4.73
C ARG A 84 -2.70 16.54 -4.99
N GLU A 85 -1.67 16.46 -5.84
CA GLU A 85 -0.96 15.22 -6.14
C GLU A 85 0.54 15.43 -5.96
N LEU A 86 1.16 14.53 -5.22
CA LEU A 86 2.59 14.54 -4.94
C LEU A 86 3.16 13.14 -5.12
N ASP A 87 4.14 13.01 -5.98
CA ASP A 87 4.92 11.79 -6.18
C ASP A 87 6.39 12.11 -5.94
N LEU A 88 6.96 11.52 -4.89
CA LEU A 88 8.39 11.58 -4.57
C LEU A 88 9.00 10.18 -4.55
N SER A 89 8.44 9.26 -5.32
CA SER A 89 8.87 7.87 -5.34
C SER A 89 10.29 7.68 -5.87
N VAL A 90 10.96 6.62 -5.41
CA VAL A 90 12.32 6.25 -5.79
C VAL A 90 13.31 7.39 -5.48
N ASN A 91 13.38 7.79 -4.21
CA ASN A 91 14.28 8.83 -3.72
C ASN A 91 14.94 8.40 -2.40
N ASN A 92 15.58 9.35 -1.72
CA ASN A 92 16.28 9.14 -0.46
C ASN A 92 15.63 9.90 0.72
N VAL A 93 14.35 10.26 0.61
CA VAL A 93 13.61 11.04 1.62
C VAL A 93 13.41 10.18 2.88
N SER A 94 13.61 10.79 4.04
CA SER A 94 13.41 10.15 5.35
C SER A 94 12.58 10.99 6.32
N ASP A 95 12.75 12.31 6.30
CA ASP A 95 11.93 13.26 7.04
C ASP A 95 10.84 13.84 6.13
N ILE A 96 9.58 13.55 6.48
CA ILE A 96 8.39 14.05 5.78
C ILE A 96 7.56 15.03 6.63
N SER A 97 8.12 15.60 7.69
CA SER A 97 7.43 16.47 8.65
C SER A 97 6.72 17.67 7.98
N GLU A 98 7.31 18.23 6.92
CA GLU A 98 6.73 19.35 6.16
C GLU A 98 5.48 18.97 5.36
N LEU A 99 5.21 17.68 5.11
CA LEU A 99 3.96 17.27 4.46
C LEU A 99 2.73 17.60 5.31
N SER A 100 2.88 17.75 6.63
CA SER A 100 1.77 18.07 7.55
C SER A 100 1.07 19.41 7.27
N TYR A 101 1.68 20.28 6.46
CA TYR A 101 1.11 21.56 6.01
C TYR A 101 0.24 21.41 4.74
N LEU A 102 0.43 20.34 3.97
CA LEU A 102 -0.19 20.13 2.66
C LEU A 102 -1.58 19.49 2.75
N THR A 103 -2.45 20.06 3.59
CA THR A 103 -3.77 19.51 3.93
C THR A 103 -4.75 19.35 2.77
N ALA A 104 -4.40 19.88 1.59
CA ALA A 104 -5.17 19.74 0.37
C ALA A 104 -4.80 18.51 -0.49
N LEU A 105 -3.74 17.77 -0.13
CA LEU A 105 -3.31 16.57 -0.84
C LEU A 105 -4.43 15.51 -0.89
N GLN A 106 -4.56 14.91 -2.08
CA GLN A 106 -5.51 13.85 -2.42
C GLN A 106 -4.79 12.56 -2.84
N LYS A 107 -3.64 12.68 -3.52
CA LYS A 107 -2.78 11.55 -3.88
C LYS A 107 -1.35 11.80 -3.40
N LEU A 108 -0.77 10.79 -2.76
CA LEU A 108 0.59 10.85 -2.25
C LEU A 108 1.30 9.53 -2.52
N ASP A 109 2.38 9.60 -3.30
CA ASP A 109 3.29 8.50 -3.53
C ASP A 109 4.67 8.83 -2.92
N LEU A 110 5.11 7.97 -2.00
CA LEU A 110 6.38 8.06 -1.30
C LEU A 110 7.15 6.73 -1.40
N ASP A 111 6.88 5.97 -2.45
CA ASP A 111 7.45 4.63 -2.63
C ASP A 111 8.96 4.64 -2.71
N ALA A 112 9.60 3.55 -2.26
CA ALA A 112 11.04 3.33 -2.33
C ALA A 112 11.86 4.51 -1.79
N ASN A 113 11.55 4.92 -0.55
CA ASN A 113 12.27 5.95 0.20
C ASN A 113 12.86 5.35 1.50
N ARG A 114 13.27 6.19 2.44
CA ARG A 114 13.87 5.79 3.73
C ARG A 114 13.02 6.24 4.92
N ILE A 115 11.70 6.26 4.74
CA ILE A 115 10.76 6.79 5.73
C ILE A 115 10.48 5.74 6.81
N ALA A 116 10.55 6.16 8.07
CA ALA A 116 10.20 5.33 9.23
C ALA A 116 9.05 5.92 10.06
N ASP A 117 8.94 7.26 10.10
CA ASP A 117 7.88 7.98 10.80
C ASP A 117 6.91 8.62 9.80
N ILE A 118 5.63 8.28 9.92
CA ILE A 118 4.54 8.84 9.10
C ILE A 118 3.58 9.73 9.90
N SER A 119 3.99 10.21 11.08
CA SER A 119 3.21 11.10 11.95
C SER A 119 2.71 12.37 11.24
N ALA A 120 3.50 12.86 10.27
CA ALA A 120 3.16 14.02 9.45
C ALA A 120 1.87 13.83 8.63
N LEU A 121 1.50 12.60 8.28
CA LEU A 121 0.32 12.31 7.47
C LEU A 121 -1.00 12.49 8.24
N SER A 122 -0.96 12.52 9.58
CA SER A 122 -2.15 12.56 10.45
C SER A 122 -3.15 13.70 10.17
N LYS A 123 -2.71 14.78 9.50
CA LYS A 123 -3.54 15.95 9.14
C LYS A 123 -4.06 15.91 7.70
N LEU A 124 -3.62 14.97 6.88
CA LEU A 124 -3.92 14.90 5.45
C LEU A 124 -5.26 14.21 5.17
N VAL A 125 -6.31 14.67 5.83
CA VAL A 125 -7.64 14.03 5.86
C VAL A 125 -8.32 13.94 4.49
N LYS A 126 -7.83 14.68 3.48
CA LYS A 126 -8.32 14.64 2.10
C LYS A 126 -7.65 13.57 1.23
N LEU A 127 -6.63 12.86 1.73
CA LEU A 127 -5.98 11.79 1.00
C LEU A 127 -6.98 10.68 0.65
N GLN A 128 -6.96 10.30 -0.63
CA GLN A 128 -7.72 9.21 -1.22
C GLN A 128 -6.80 8.07 -1.66
N VAL A 129 -5.58 8.41 -2.09
CA VAL A 129 -4.55 7.44 -2.50
C VAL A 129 -3.26 7.69 -1.73
N LEU A 130 -2.74 6.65 -1.09
CA LEU A 130 -1.46 6.68 -0.39
C LEU A 130 -0.63 5.44 -0.74
N SER A 131 0.57 5.66 -1.27
CA SER A 131 1.60 4.63 -1.44
C SER A 131 2.83 5.01 -0.61
N VAL A 132 3.26 4.08 0.25
CA VAL A 132 4.50 4.15 1.04
C VAL A 132 5.27 2.83 0.94
N PHE A 133 5.17 2.17 -0.20
CA PHE A 133 5.81 0.90 -0.49
C PHE A 133 7.33 0.99 -0.33
N GLY A 134 7.96 -0.07 0.18
CA GLY A 134 9.43 -0.16 0.17
C GLY A 134 10.09 0.88 1.07
N ASN A 135 9.50 1.14 2.23
CA ASN A 135 10.02 2.03 3.27
C ASN A 135 10.41 1.23 4.53
N GLN A 136 10.64 1.92 5.66
CA GLN A 136 11.06 1.33 6.93
C GLN A 136 10.00 1.51 8.03
N ILE A 137 8.72 1.60 7.63
CA ILE A 137 7.61 1.92 8.53
C ILE A 137 7.26 0.71 9.39
N ARG A 138 7.07 0.96 10.68
CA ARG A 138 6.61 -0.05 11.66
C ARG A 138 5.26 0.31 12.28
N ASP A 139 5.04 1.60 12.53
CA ASP A 139 3.85 2.13 13.18
C ASP A 139 3.00 2.91 12.18
N ILE A 140 1.73 2.52 12.07
CA ILE A 140 0.76 3.16 11.19
C ILE A 140 -0.42 3.80 11.92
N GLN A 141 -0.31 4.04 13.23
CA GLN A 141 -1.39 4.62 14.04
C GLN A 141 -1.96 5.91 13.44
N TYR A 142 -1.13 6.71 12.78
CA TYR A 142 -1.49 8.00 12.18
C TYR A 142 -2.37 7.89 10.93
N ILE A 143 -2.44 6.71 10.29
CA ILE A 143 -3.35 6.44 9.16
C ILE A 143 -4.82 6.46 9.62
N SER A 144 -5.10 6.25 10.91
CA SER A 144 -6.47 6.25 11.44
C SER A 144 -7.28 7.53 11.16
N ASN A 145 -6.62 8.66 10.93
CA ASN A 145 -7.25 9.93 10.59
C ASN A 145 -7.57 10.10 9.10
N LEU A 146 -7.04 9.24 8.23
CA LEU A 146 -7.19 9.33 6.77
C LEU A 146 -8.53 8.72 6.33
N VAL A 147 -9.63 9.23 6.86
CA VAL A 147 -10.97 8.62 6.74
C VAL A 147 -11.52 8.54 5.32
N ASN A 148 -10.95 9.34 4.39
CA ASN A 148 -11.30 9.35 2.98
C ASN A 148 -10.41 8.44 2.11
N LEU A 149 -9.48 7.69 2.71
CA LEU A 149 -8.54 6.86 1.97
C LEU A 149 -9.25 5.68 1.31
N GLU A 150 -9.06 5.53 0.01
CA GLU A 150 -9.67 4.50 -0.84
C GLU A 150 -8.65 3.44 -1.29
N ILE A 151 -7.41 3.86 -1.52
CA ILE A 151 -6.30 3.00 -1.96
C ILE A 151 -5.11 3.20 -1.01
N LEU A 152 -4.63 2.10 -0.43
CA LEU A 152 -3.48 2.10 0.47
C LEU A 152 -2.48 1.00 0.08
N ASN A 153 -1.25 1.42 -0.19
CA ASN A 153 -0.12 0.51 -0.36
C ASN A 153 0.93 0.76 0.72
N ILE A 154 1.03 -0.20 1.64
CA ILE A 154 1.99 -0.24 2.76
C ILE A 154 2.96 -1.41 2.63
N SER A 155 3.07 -1.99 1.44
CA SER A 155 3.83 -3.22 1.22
C SER A 155 5.34 -3.00 1.37
N ASN A 156 6.10 -4.06 1.62
CA ASN A 156 7.55 -4.00 1.84
C ASN A 156 7.93 -2.98 2.93
N ASN A 157 7.34 -3.17 4.12
CA ASN A 157 7.64 -2.40 5.32
C ASN A 157 7.87 -3.37 6.50
N GLN A 158 7.85 -2.87 7.72
CA GLN A 158 8.09 -3.63 8.96
C GLN A 158 6.86 -3.61 9.89
N ILE A 159 5.66 -3.51 9.31
CA ILE A 159 4.41 -3.32 10.05
C ILE A 159 3.97 -4.62 10.70
N ILE A 160 3.57 -4.55 11.97
CA ILE A 160 3.03 -5.68 12.74
C ILE A 160 1.56 -5.48 13.06
N ASP A 161 1.20 -4.28 13.53
CA ASP A 161 -0.17 -3.96 13.93
C ASP A 161 -0.89 -3.17 12.84
N ILE A 162 -2.00 -3.73 12.36
CA ILE A 162 -2.91 -3.07 11.41
C ILE A 162 -4.26 -2.72 12.04
N SER A 163 -4.37 -2.76 13.37
CA SER A 163 -5.55 -2.30 14.10
C SER A 163 -5.98 -0.86 13.76
N PRO A 164 -5.06 0.10 13.45
CA PRO A 164 -5.45 1.46 13.06
C PRO A 164 -6.28 1.53 11.78
N LEU A 165 -6.21 0.53 10.89
CA LEU A 165 -6.98 0.53 9.66
C LEU A 165 -8.49 0.56 9.93
N ARG A 166 -8.98 0.06 11.06
CA ARG A 166 -10.43 -0.04 11.37
C ARG A 166 -11.23 1.28 11.21
N TYR A 167 -10.56 2.42 11.17
CA TYR A 167 -11.16 3.75 11.03
C TYR A 167 -11.30 4.23 9.57
N ILE A 168 -10.55 3.69 8.60
CA ILE A 168 -10.53 4.14 7.20
C ILE A 168 -11.59 3.44 6.33
N LYS A 169 -12.87 3.62 6.69
CA LYS A 169 -14.01 2.84 6.16
C LYS A 169 -14.22 2.89 4.64
N GLN A 170 -13.61 3.85 3.94
CA GLN A 170 -13.69 3.98 2.48
C GLN A 170 -12.68 3.11 1.73
N LEU A 171 -11.79 2.40 2.44
CA LEU A 171 -10.74 1.61 1.82
C LEU A 171 -11.30 0.50 0.93
N ARG A 172 -10.89 0.49 -0.34
CA ARG A 172 -11.29 -0.46 -1.39
C ARG A 172 -10.13 -1.35 -1.80
N GLU A 173 -8.91 -0.82 -1.80
CA GLU A 173 -7.72 -1.55 -2.22
C GLU A 173 -6.63 -1.46 -1.15
N LEU A 174 -6.17 -2.64 -0.70
CA LEU A 174 -5.12 -2.75 0.30
C LEU A 174 -4.00 -3.67 -0.19
N PHE A 175 -2.82 -3.09 -0.35
CA PHE A 175 -1.58 -3.79 -0.60
C PHE A 175 -0.73 -3.73 0.67
N MET A 176 -0.47 -4.89 1.27
CA MET A 176 0.29 -4.96 2.52
C MET A 176 1.25 -6.14 2.54
N GLN A 177 1.63 -6.65 1.37
CA GLN A 177 2.54 -7.76 1.27
C GLN A 177 3.92 -7.43 1.83
N ASN A 178 4.67 -8.46 2.23
CA ASN A 178 6.01 -8.32 2.79
C ASN A 178 6.05 -7.37 4.00
N ASN A 179 5.18 -7.65 4.97
CA ASN A 179 5.21 -7.04 6.29
C ASN A 179 5.37 -8.14 7.36
N GLN A 180 5.16 -7.81 8.62
CA GLN A 180 5.26 -8.70 9.77
C GLN A 180 3.91 -8.89 10.47
N VAL A 181 2.80 -8.73 9.73
CA VAL A 181 1.45 -8.78 10.30
C VAL A 181 1.06 -10.20 10.69
N VAL A 182 0.45 -10.31 11.87
CA VAL A 182 -0.03 -11.57 12.44
C VAL A 182 -1.56 -11.57 12.56
N HIS A 183 -2.11 -10.44 12.97
CA HIS A 183 -3.51 -10.23 13.34
C HIS A 183 -4.22 -9.38 12.30
N ILE A 184 -5.42 -9.80 11.87
CA ILE A 184 -6.18 -9.17 10.77
C ILE A 184 -7.64 -8.90 11.11
N GLU A 185 -7.97 -8.80 12.39
CA GLU A 185 -9.31 -8.53 12.91
C GLU A 185 -9.86 -7.19 12.39
N SER A 186 -9.00 -6.19 12.19
CA SER A 186 -9.38 -4.91 11.60
C SER A 186 -9.87 -5.05 10.16
N LEU A 187 -9.52 -6.12 9.44
CA LEU A 187 -9.97 -6.32 8.06
C LEU A 187 -11.44 -6.76 7.96
N ALA A 188 -12.04 -7.25 9.05
CA ALA A 188 -13.43 -7.70 9.08
C ALA A 188 -14.44 -6.57 8.75
N TYR A 189 -14.04 -5.31 8.89
CA TYR A 189 -14.92 -4.15 8.70
C TYR A 189 -15.01 -3.66 7.25
N PHE A 190 -14.14 -4.12 6.34
CA PHE A 190 -14.09 -3.60 4.98
C PHE A 190 -14.82 -4.48 3.97
N ASN A 191 -15.15 -3.87 2.83
CA ASN A 191 -15.54 -4.57 1.62
C ASN A 191 -14.49 -4.27 0.53
N LEU A 192 -13.31 -4.86 0.69
CA LEU A 192 -12.18 -4.64 -0.21
C LEU A 192 -12.44 -5.29 -1.57
N GLN A 193 -12.16 -4.53 -2.62
CA GLN A 193 -12.13 -5.01 -4.00
C GLN A 193 -10.84 -5.78 -4.26
N TYR A 194 -9.72 -5.28 -3.71
CA TYR A 194 -8.39 -5.89 -3.82
C TYR A 194 -7.74 -6.02 -2.44
N LEU A 195 -7.17 -7.20 -2.17
CA LEU A 195 -6.39 -7.45 -0.97
C LEU A 195 -5.18 -8.35 -1.26
N ASP A 196 -3.97 -7.87 -0.96
CA ASP A 196 -2.76 -8.68 -0.96
C ASP A 196 -2.17 -8.80 0.45
N LEU A 197 -2.24 -10.02 1.00
CA LEU A 197 -1.72 -10.38 2.33
C LEU A 197 -0.42 -11.18 2.27
N SER A 198 0.15 -11.36 1.07
CA SER A 198 1.30 -12.24 0.88
C SER A 198 2.51 -11.82 1.72
N HIS A 199 3.36 -12.78 2.04
CA HIS A 199 4.61 -12.60 2.76
C HIS A 199 4.48 -11.90 4.13
N ASN A 200 3.39 -12.18 4.84
CA ASN A 200 3.17 -11.86 6.26
C ASN A 200 3.23 -13.14 7.13
N PHE A 201 2.96 -13.00 8.44
CA PHE A 201 2.89 -14.07 9.45
C PHE A 201 1.45 -14.40 9.89
N ILE A 202 0.47 -14.08 9.04
CA ILE A 202 -0.96 -14.28 9.34
C ILE A 202 -1.25 -15.79 9.37
N PHE A 203 -1.74 -16.27 10.51
CA PHE A 203 -2.13 -17.68 10.66
C PHE A 203 -3.65 -17.86 10.70
N ASP A 204 -4.42 -16.91 11.25
CA ASP A 204 -5.88 -16.99 11.34
C ASP A 204 -6.56 -16.13 10.28
N LEU A 205 -7.37 -16.77 9.43
CA LEU A 205 -8.13 -16.12 8.36
C LEU A 205 -9.62 -15.98 8.68
N LYS A 206 -10.08 -16.44 9.85
CA LYS A 206 -11.48 -16.28 10.28
C LYS A 206 -12.01 -14.85 10.14
N PRO A 207 -11.25 -13.78 10.45
CA PRO A 207 -11.76 -12.41 10.32
C PRO A 207 -12.27 -12.05 8.92
N ILE A 208 -11.71 -12.67 7.88
CA ILE A 208 -12.07 -12.40 6.47
C ILE A 208 -12.70 -13.61 5.77
N ALA A 209 -12.92 -14.73 6.47
CA ALA A 209 -13.39 -15.99 5.87
C ALA A 209 -14.78 -15.89 5.20
N HIS A 210 -15.59 -14.93 5.64
CA HIS A 210 -16.94 -14.67 5.12
C HIS A 210 -16.97 -13.59 4.02
N LYS A 211 -15.82 -12.99 3.68
CA LYS A 211 -15.73 -11.91 2.70
C LYS A 211 -15.61 -12.48 1.29
N HIS A 212 -16.33 -11.88 0.36
CA HIS A 212 -16.19 -12.13 -1.06
C HIS A 212 -15.32 -11.03 -1.67
N PHE A 213 -14.07 -11.34 -1.98
CA PHE A 213 -13.21 -10.42 -2.73
C PHE A 213 -13.61 -10.49 -4.20
N SER A 214 -14.14 -9.39 -4.73
CA SER A 214 -14.69 -9.33 -6.10
C SER A 214 -13.62 -9.46 -7.18
N SER A 215 -12.39 -9.05 -6.88
CA SER A 215 -11.36 -8.87 -7.90
C SER A 215 -10.17 -9.79 -7.65
N TYR A 216 -9.60 -9.84 -6.44
CA TYR A 216 -8.37 -10.64 -6.22
C TYR A 216 -7.95 -10.75 -4.74
N LEU A 217 -7.57 -11.96 -4.29
CA LEU A 217 -6.89 -12.21 -3.01
C LEU A 217 -5.58 -12.97 -3.26
N LYS A 218 -4.44 -12.37 -2.93
CA LYS A 218 -3.11 -13.01 -3.01
C LYS A 218 -2.65 -13.48 -1.63
N MET A 219 -2.19 -14.73 -1.56
CA MET A 219 -1.65 -15.34 -0.34
C MET A 219 -0.44 -16.22 -0.66
N ALA A 220 0.71 -15.84 -0.11
CA ALA A 220 1.92 -16.66 -0.04
C ALA A 220 2.58 -16.36 1.31
N GLN A 221 2.22 -17.06 2.39
CA GLN A 221 2.73 -16.76 3.73
C GLN A 221 4.24 -17.05 3.83
N LYS A 222 4.97 -16.32 4.68
CA LYS A 222 6.32 -16.70 5.13
C LYS A 222 6.27 -17.85 6.16
N ALA A 223 5.44 -18.87 5.93
CA ALA A 223 5.35 -20.05 6.80
C ALA A 223 6.52 -21.02 6.51
N PRO A 224 6.93 -21.91 7.43
CA PRO A 224 7.90 -22.97 7.13
C PRO A 224 7.43 -23.84 5.94
N THR A 225 8.36 -24.28 5.10
CA THR A 225 8.16 -24.94 3.78
C THR A 225 7.11 -26.08 3.75
N PRO A 226 6.98 -26.94 4.78
CA PRO A 226 5.94 -27.99 4.79
C PRO A 226 4.52 -27.42 4.92
N PHE A 227 4.35 -26.31 5.65
CA PHE A 227 3.05 -25.66 5.85
C PHE A 227 2.59 -24.92 4.60
N GLN A 228 3.47 -24.20 3.91
CA GLN A 228 3.12 -23.45 2.70
C GLN A 228 2.48 -24.34 1.63
N THR A 229 3.00 -25.55 1.44
CA THR A 229 2.53 -26.49 0.41
C THR A 229 1.15 -27.07 0.74
N LEU A 230 0.90 -27.39 2.02
CA LEU A 230 -0.37 -27.95 2.47
C LEU A 230 -1.48 -26.89 2.54
N PHE A 231 -1.13 -25.68 2.99
CA PHE A 231 -2.06 -24.55 3.17
C PHE A 231 -2.47 -23.94 1.83
N SER A 232 -1.51 -23.72 0.91
CA SER A 232 -1.78 -23.09 -0.39
C SER A 232 -2.68 -23.93 -1.29
N ASN A 233 -2.49 -25.26 -1.32
CA ASN A 233 -3.30 -26.15 -2.15
C ASN A 233 -4.74 -26.30 -1.61
N LYS A 234 -4.91 -26.36 -0.28
CA LYS A 234 -6.24 -26.45 0.35
C LYS A 234 -6.99 -25.12 0.31
N LEU A 235 -6.35 -23.97 0.55
CA LEU A 235 -7.01 -22.65 0.45
C LEU A 235 -7.41 -22.31 -0.98
N LYS A 236 -6.55 -22.53 -1.98
CA LYS A 236 -6.92 -22.36 -3.40
C LYS A 236 -8.15 -23.19 -3.76
N SER A 237 -8.21 -24.42 -3.24
CA SER A 237 -9.35 -25.31 -3.42
C SER A 237 -10.62 -24.78 -2.73
N ILE A 238 -10.51 -24.24 -1.51
CA ILE A 238 -11.63 -23.64 -0.74
C ILE A 238 -12.16 -22.35 -1.40
N PHE A 239 -11.28 -21.45 -1.83
CA PHE A 239 -11.69 -20.21 -2.49
C PHE A 239 -12.37 -20.48 -3.83
N LYS A 240 -11.83 -21.41 -4.63
CA LYS A 240 -12.47 -21.88 -5.85
C LYS A 240 -13.85 -22.47 -5.57
N LEU A 241 -13.96 -23.29 -4.53
CA LEU A 241 -15.24 -23.87 -4.07
C LEU A 241 -16.26 -22.80 -3.67
N ASN A 242 -15.85 -21.79 -2.92
CA ASN A 242 -16.75 -20.72 -2.47
C ASN A 242 -17.23 -19.88 -3.66
N TYR A 243 -16.35 -19.61 -4.64
CA TYR A 243 -16.73 -18.98 -5.90
C TYR A 243 -17.71 -19.84 -6.71
N ASP A 244 -17.45 -21.13 -6.81
CA ASP A 244 -18.34 -22.08 -7.51
C ASP A 244 -19.72 -22.15 -6.82
N ILE A 245 -19.76 -22.22 -5.48
CA ILE A 245 -21.01 -22.20 -4.69
C ILE A 245 -21.81 -20.92 -4.94
N TYR A 246 -21.15 -19.76 -4.90
CA TYR A 246 -21.79 -18.47 -5.17
C TYR A 246 -22.39 -18.41 -6.58
N THR A 247 -21.62 -18.86 -7.57
CA THR A 247 -22.06 -18.89 -8.98
C THR A 247 -23.26 -19.83 -9.15
N ILE A 248 -23.23 -20.99 -8.49
CA ILE A 248 -24.33 -21.96 -8.52
C ILE A 248 -25.59 -21.41 -7.82
N GLN A 249 -25.46 -20.77 -6.66
CA GLN A 249 -26.58 -20.14 -5.94
C GLN A 249 -27.25 -19.04 -6.76
N LYS A 250 -26.45 -18.27 -7.52
CA LYS A 250 -26.95 -17.22 -8.43
C LYS A 250 -27.69 -17.78 -9.66
N HIS A 251 -27.43 -19.02 -10.07
CA HIS A 251 -27.95 -19.61 -11.31
C HIS A 251 -28.91 -20.79 -11.13
N SER A 252 -29.21 -21.25 -9.90
CA SER A 252 -30.03 -22.45 -9.70
C SER A 252 -31.53 -22.17 -9.55
N HIS A 253 -32.21 -22.13 -10.70
CA HIS A 253 -33.60 -22.60 -10.81
C HIS A 253 -33.66 -23.70 -11.87
N LYS A 254 -33.12 -24.90 -11.57
CA LYS A 254 -33.60 -26.20 -12.13
C LYS A 254 -32.89 -27.51 -11.76
N GLN A 255 -31.79 -27.56 -11.00
CA GLN A 255 -31.18 -28.85 -10.64
C GLN A 255 -30.74 -28.91 -9.18
N HIS A 256 -31.70 -29.22 -8.29
CA HIS A 256 -31.49 -29.14 -6.85
C HIS A 256 -30.66 -30.30 -6.27
N LEU A 257 -30.82 -31.53 -6.76
CA LEU A 257 -30.31 -32.72 -6.04
C LEU A 257 -28.80 -32.97 -6.24
N GLN A 258 -28.28 -32.85 -7.46
CA GLN A 258 -26.84 -32.97 -7.73
C GLN A 258 -26.05 -31.81 -7.12
N THR A 259 -26.68 -30.64 -7.08
CA THR A 259 -26.13 -29.41 -6.47
C THR A 259 -26.00 -29.56 -4.95
N VAL A 260 -27.04 -30.06 -4.27
CA VAL A 260 -27.02 -30.32 -2.82
C VAL A 260 -25.95 -31.36 -2.44
N ASN A 261 -25.79 -32.42 -3.23
CA ASN A 261 -24.77 -33.44 -2.95
C ASN A 261 -23.33 -32.92 -3.13
N LYS A 262 -23.09 -32.05 -4.12
CA LYS A 262 -21.80 -31.36 -4.25
C LYS A 262 -21.54 -30.43 -3.07
N ILE A 263 -22.52 -29.63 -2.67
CA ILE A 263 -22.41 -28.74 -1.50
C ILE A 263 -22.13 -29.51 -0.21
N ASN A 264 -22.82 -30.63 0.03
CA ASN A 264 -22.63 -31.44 1.24
C ASN A 264 -21.26 -32.12 1.28
N ARG A 265 -20.76 -32.60 0.13
CA ARG A 265 -19.41 -33.16 0.02
C ARG A 265 -18.35 -32.10 0.31
N VAL A 266 -18.53 -30.90 -0.22
CA VAL A 266 -17.68 -29.74 0.04
C VAL A 266 -17.69 -29.35 1.53
N LYS A 267 -18.88 -29.29 2.16
CA LYS A 267 -19.04 -28.94 3.57
C LYS A 267 -18.33 -29.94 4.50
N SER A 268 -18.36 -31.23 4.15
CA SER A 268 -17.65 -32.30 4.87
C SER A 268 -16.13 -32.15 4.78
N GLU A 269 -15.59 -31.85 3.60
CA GLU A 269 -14.15 -31.63 3.42
C GLU A 269 -13.65 -30.37 4.12
N LEU A 270 -14.46 -29.29 4.13
CA LEU A 270 -14.20 -28.08 4.92
C LEU A 270 -14.17 -28.36 6.42
N GLN A 271 -15.12 -29.15 6.95
CA GLN A 271 -15.14 -29.53 8.38
C GLN A 271 -13.90 -30.34 8.78
N LYS A 272 -13.44 -31.26 7.93
CA LYS A 272 -12.21 -32.02 8.16
C LYS A 272 -10.97 -31.12 8.14
N ALA A 273 -10.91 -30.15 7.22
CA ALA A 273 -9.81 -29.20 7.13
C ALA A 273 -9.75 -28.27 8.35
N VAL A 274 -10.89 -27.77 8.83
CA VAL A 274 -10.98 -26.94 10.04
C VAL A 274 -10.58 -27.72 11.29
N LYS A 275 -11.01 -28.99 11.40
CA LYS A 275 -10.61 -29.85 12.52
C LYS A 275 -9.09 -30.09 12.55
N CYS A 276 -8.51 -30.46 11.40
CA CYS A 276 -7.07 -30.66 11.25
C CYS A 276 -6.28 -29.37 11.55
N TYR A 277 -6.78 -28.21 11.13
CA TYR A 277 -6.18 -26.91 11.45
C TYR A 277 -6.23 -26.59 12.96
N THR A 278 -7.36 -26.90 13.62
CA THR A 278 -7.52 -26.65 15.06
C THR A 278 -6.57 -27.53 15.89
N GLU A 279 -6.41 -28.80 15.50
CA GLU A 279 -5.49 -29.74 16.14
C GLU A 279 -4.02 -29.32 15.91
N LEU A 280 -3.66 -28.89 14.69
CA LEU A 280 -2.32 -28.37 14.38
C LEU A 280 -2.01 -27.06 15.10
N SER A 281 -2.99 -26.16 15.22
CA SER A 281 -2.84 -24.89 15.94
C SER A 281 -2.66 -25.11 17.44
N GLN A 282 -3.39 -26.06 18.04
CA GLN A 282 -3.20 -26.46 19.43
C GLN A 282 -1.82 -27.10 19.66
N ALA A 283 -1.37 -27.97 18.76
CA ALA A 283 -0.03 -28.57 18.83
C ALA A 283 1.08 -27.51 18.74
N LEU A 284 0.93 -26.51 17.85
CA LEU A 284 1.89 -25.41 17.73
C LEU A 284 1.94 -24.53 18.98
N MET A 285 0.78 -24.28 19.61
CA MET A 285 0.67 -23.48 20.82
C MET A 285 1.32 -24.17 22.03
N VAL A 286 1.29 -25.51 22.08
CA VAL A 286 2.04 -26.31 23.07
C VAL A 286 3.55 -26.23 22.80
N LEU A 287 3.97 -26.32 21.52
CA LEU A 287 5.38 -26.25 21.13
C LEU A 287 6.01 -24.87 21.35
N THR A 288 5.24 -23.79 21.30
CA THR A 288 5.74 -22.44 21.60
C THR A 288 5.78 -22.12 23.10
N GLN A 289 5.14 -22.92 23.95
CA GLN A 289 5.18 -22.81 25.41
C GLN A 289 6.28 -23.66 26.06
N THR A 290 6.76 -24.70 25.37
CA THR A 290 7.91 -25.50 25.81
C THR A 290 9.19 -24.93 25.20
N GLU A 291 10.15 -24.48 26.02
CA GLU A 291 11.46 -23.92 25.60
C GLU A 291 12.41 -24.95 24.93
N ASP A 292 11.88 -26.03 24.35
CA ASP A 292 12.70 -27.08 23.77
C ASP A 292 12.69 -27.00 22.22
N ARG A 293 13.66 -26.26 21.67
CA ARG A 293 13.89 -26.09 20.22
C ARG A 293 14.57 -27.29 19.55
N SER A 294 14.64 -28.45 20.20
CA SER A 294 15.32 -29.63 19.66
C SER A 294 14.51 -30.39 18.59
N PHE A 295 13.21 -30.12 18.44
CA PHE A 295 12.34 -30.81 17.47
C PHE A 295 12.19 -30.13 16.09
N LEU A 296 12.91 -29.02 15.84
CA LEU A 296 12.87 -28.25 14.58
C LEU A 296 14.04 -28.55 13.62
N GLN A 297 14.86 -29.58 13.91
CA GLN A 297 15.79 -30.17 12.94
C GLN A 297 15.15 -31.39 12.27
#